data_AF-A0A9Q1FRM2-F1
#
_entry.id   AF-A0A9Q1FRM2-F1
#
_cell.length_a   1.000
_cell.length_b   1.000
_cell.length_c   1.000
_cell.angle_alpha   90.00
_cell.angle_beta   90.00
_cell.angle_gamma   90.00
#
_symmetry.space_group_name_H-M   'P 1'
#
loop_
_entity.id
_entity.type
_entity.pdbx_description
1 polymer ?
#
loop_
_entity_poly.entity_id
_entity_poly.type
_entity_poly.pdbx_seq_one_letter_code
_entity_poly.pdbx_strand_id
1 'polypeptide(L)'
;MENDWWIKKASKIQHHADTNNSHAFYDAIKSIYGPQRKNITPVRSADGATLYKDKQQILDRWVEHFNTLLNTSHPTQTDILSDLPCLPRQPFGLPPQFLRVEFLVADRHIWSSTCHQGITHLQEHATERRRHRGTNVPQGPPLSCAVYPYTSCGKLCGSRIGLHSHMAMHR
;
A
#
# COMPACT_ATOMS: atom_id res chain seq x y z
N MET A 1 10.64 26.04 -19.53
CA MET A 1 11.03 26.82 -18.34
C MET A 1 10.29 26.38 -17.08
N GLU A 2 8.96 26.39 -17.03
CA GLU A 2 8.21 25.97 -15.81
C GLU A 2 8.25 24.45 -15.55
N ASN A 3 8.35 23.64 -16.60
CA ASN A 3 8.38 22.17 -16.51
C ASN A 3 9.79 21.54 -16.37
N ASP A 4 10.85 22.32 -16.55
CA ASP A 4 12.22 21.77 -16.61
C ASP A 4 12.66 21.20 -15.25
N TRP A 5 12.16 21.79 -14.16
CA TRP A 5 12.39 21.28 -12.81
C TRP A 5 11.68 19.94 -12.56
N TRP A 6 10.41 19.81 -12.97
CA TRP A 6 9.63 18.58 -12.83
C TRP A 6 10.23 17.43 -13.65
N ILE A 7 10.67 17.71 -14.87
CA ILE A 7 11.34 16.73 -15.74
C ILE A 7 12.63 16.23 -15.07
N LYS A 8 13.49 17.14 -14.58
CA LYS A 8 14.73 16.76 -13.87
C LYS A 8 14.45 15.94 -12.60
N LYS A 9 13.41 16.28 -11.83
CA LYS A 9 12.99 15.52 -10.65
C LYS A 9 12.50 14.12 -11.01
N ALA A 10 11.65 14.00 -12.04
CA ALA A 10 11.14 12.73 -12.51
C ALA A 10 12.25 11.81 -13.00
N SER A 11 13.19 12.32 -13.80
CA SER A 11 14.36 11.55 -14.26
C SER A 11 15.22 11.04 -13.10
N LYS A 12 15.42 11.86 -12.06
CA LYS A 12 16.19 11.46 -10.87
C LYS A 12 15.48 10.34 -10.07
N ILE A 13 14.17 10.45 -9.88
CA ILE A 13 13.37 9.42 -9.20
C ILE A 13 13.39 8.11 -10.01
N GLN A 14 13.22 8.19 -11.32
CA GLN A 14 13.28 7.04 -12.21
C GLN A 14 14.64 6.34 -12.15
N HIS A 15 15.73 7.10 -12.18
CA HIS A 15 17.08 6.54 -12.04
C HIS A 15 17.29 5.79 -10.71
N HIS A 16 16.76 6.29 -9.60
CA HIS A 16 16.82 5.58 -8.31
C HIS A 16 16.02 4.28 -8.31
N ALA A 17 14.87 4.24 -9.01
CA ALA A 17 14.10 3.02 -9.18
C ALA A 17 14.84 1.99 -10.06
N ASP A 18 15.42 2.43 -11.18
CA ASP A 18 16.14 1.57 -12.11
C ASP A 18 17.42 0.98 -11.50
N THR A 19 18.06 1.71 -10.58
CA THR A 19 19.23 1.25 -9.81
C THR A 19 18.89 0.47 -8.54
N ASN A 20 17.59 0.18 -8.30
CA ASN A 20 17.08 -0.48 -7.10
C ASN A 20 17.48 0.19 -5.77
N ASN A 21 17.73 1.50 -5.78
CA ASN A 21 18.09 2.27 -4.60
C ASN A 21 16.83 2.85 -3.95
N SER A 22 16.14 1.98 -3.19
CA SER A 22 14.88 2.31 -2.53
C SER A 22 15.00 3.50 -1.58
N HIS A 23 16.09 3.60 -0.81
CA HIS A 23 16.33 4.71 0.10
C HIS A 23 16.36 6.07 -0.63
N ALA A 24 17.19 6.18 -1.67
CA ALA A 24 17.32 7.42 -2.44
C ALA A 24 16.03 7.76 -3.21
N PHE A 25 15.28 6.75 -3.65
CA PHE A 25 13.96 6.92 -4.27
C PHE A 25 12.96 7.58 -3.29
N TYR A 26 12.84 7.04 -2.08
CA TYR A 26 11.92 7.59 -1.06
C TYR A 26 12.33 9.00 -0.63
N ASP A 27 13.62 9.27 -0.46
CA ASP A 27 14.11 10.61 -0.13
C ASP A 27 13.79 11.63 -1.23
N ALA A 28 14.00 11.24 -2.50
CA ALA A 28 13.70 12.10 -3.64
C ALA A 28 12.20 12.45 -3.72
N ILE A 29 11.32 11.47 -3.45
CA ILE A 29 9.87 11.70 -3.37
C ILE A 29 9.52 12.62 -2.20
N LYS A 30 10.07 12.34 -1.02
CA LYS A 30 9.81 13.14 0.20
C LYS A 30 10.18 14.62 0.02
N SER A 31 11.26 14.89 -0.72
CA SER A 31 11.68 16.27 -1.01
C SER A 31 10.70 17.07 -1.88
N ILE A 32 9.79 16.41 -2.62
CA ILE A 32 8.76 17.09 -3.45
C ILE A 32 7.57 17.51 -2.59
N TYR A 33 7.13 16.63 -1.68
CA TYR A 33 5.97 16.88 -0.82
C TYR A 33 6.26 17.85 0.34
N GLY A 34 7.54 18.17 0.58
CA GLY A 34 7.97 19.09 1.63
C GLY A 34 7.94 18.47 3.03
N PRO A 35 7.99 19.29 4.09
CA PRO A 35 7.96 18.80 5.47
C PRO A 35 6.66 18.04 5.74
N GLN A 36 6.78 16.73 5.96
CA GLN A 36 5.64 15.91 6.35
C GLN A 36 5.18 16.33 7.75
N ARG A 37 3.97 16.90 7.84
CA ARG A 37 3.35 17.20 9.14
C ARG A 37 3.13 15.87 9.86
N LYS A 38 3.71 15.74 11.06
CA LYS A 38 3.45 14.60 11.94
C LYS A 38 2.04 14.77 12.49
N ASN A 39 1.05 14.33 11.73
CA ASN A 39 -0.32 14.27 12.20
C ASN A 39 -0.39 13.08 13.16
N ILE A 40 -0.41 13.36 14.45
CA ILE A 40 -0.68 12.35 15.47
C ILE A 40 -2.20 12.16 15.46
N THR A 41 -2.66 10.96 15.09
CA THR A 41 -4.08 10.61 15.16
C THR A 41 -4.47 10.47 16.64
N PRO A 42 -5.42 11.27 17.14
CA PRO A 42 -5.86 11.17 18.53
C PRO A 42 -6.51 9.82 18.80
N VAL A 43 -6.27 9.25 19.98
CA VAL A 43 -6.83 7.94 20.39
C VAL A 43 -7.73 8.13 21.61
N ARG A 44 -8.84 7.41 21.68
CA ARG A 44 -9.73 7.44 22.85
C ARG A 44 -9.30 6.47 23.95
N SER A 45 -9.64 6.80 25.19
CA SER A 45 -9.59 5.88 26.33
C SER A 45 -10.43 4.61 26.07
N ALA A 46 -10.18 3.54 26.83
CA ALA A 46 -10.98 2.32 26.82
C ALA A 46 -12.47 2.59 27.01
N ASP A 47 -12.82 3.48 27.94
CA ASP A 47 -14.20 3.86 28.25
C ASP A 47 -14.79 4.88 27.26
N GLY A 48 -13.99 5.33 26.29
CA GLY A 48 -14.40 6.31 25.27
C GLY A 48 -14.54 7.76 25.75
N ALA A 49 -14.35 8.04 27.04
CA ALA A 49 -14.56 9.37 27.64
C ALA A 49 -13.47 10.40 27.31
N THR A 50 -12.20 10.00 27.35
CA THR A 50 -11.04 10.90 27.16
C THR A 50 -10.42 10.73 25.78
N LEU A 51 -10.03 11.84 25.13
CA LEU A 51 -9.31 11.85 23.86
C LEU A 51 -7.83 12.22 24.06
N TYR A 52 -6.93 11.26 23.88
CA TYR A 52 -5.49 11.44 23.96
C TYR A 52 -4.95 12.05 22.67
N LYS A 53 -4.26 13.19 22.80
CA LYS A 53 -3.57 13.89 21.70
C LYS A 53 -2.05 13.87 21.86
N ASP A 54 -1.57 13.61 23.08
CA ASP A 54 -0.15 13.51 23.36
C ASP A 54 0.40 12.13 22.97
N LYS A 55 1.64 12.11 22.49
CA LYS A 55 2.29 10.90 21.97
C LYS A 55 2.46 9.84 23.07
N GLN A 56 2.85 10.23 24.28
CA GLN A 56 3.10 9.26 25.37
C GLN A 56 1.79 8.59 25.78
N GLN A 57 0.75 9.39 25.97
CA GLN A 57 -0.60 8.89 26.31
C GLN A 57 -1.15 7.94 25.25
N ILE A 58 -0.90 8.21 23.96
CA ILE A 58 -1.31 7.30 22.88
C ILE A 58 -0.55 5.98 22.96
N LEU A 59 0.76 6.01 23.21
CA LEU A 59 1.57 4.79 23.34
C LEU A 59 1.12 3.95 24.55
N ASP A 60 0.87 4.58 25.70
CA ASP A 60 0.38 3.89 26.90
C ASP A 60 -0.98 3.24 26.63
N ARG A 61 -1.87 3.94 25.91
CA ARG A 61 -3.16 3.39 25.50
C ARG A 61 -3.04 2.18 24.57
N TRP A 62 -2.05 2.17 23.67
CA TRP A 62 -1.75 1.00 22.83
C TRP A 62 -1.27 -0.18 23.65
N VAL A 63 -0.37 0.05 24.62
CA VAL A 63 0.13 -0.99 25.54
C VAL A 63 -1.03 -1.61 26.31
N GLU A 64 -1.90 -0.79 26.88
CA GLU A 64 -3.11 -1.24 27.57
C GLU A 64 -4.01 -2.07 26.65
N HIS A 65 -4.34 -1.55 25.47
CA HIS A 65 -5.23 -2.22 24.51
C HIS A 65 -4.71 -3.59 24.08
N PHE A 66 -3.43 -3.71 23.73
CA PHE A 66 -2.84 -4.97 23.32
C PHE A 66 -2.68 -5.95 24.47
N ASN A 67 -2.38 -5.46 25.68
CA ASN A 67 -2.37 -6.32 26.87
C ASN A 67 -3.74 -6.94 27.11
N THR A 68 -4.82 -6.15 27.04
CA THR A 68 -6.16 -6.71 27.13
C THR A 68 -6.44 -7.67 25.98
N LEU A 69 -6.18 -7.29 24.73
CA LEU A 69 -6.51 -8.11 23.57
C LEU A 69 -5.81 -9.48 23.57
N LEU A 70 -4.51 -9.50 23.89
CA LEU A 70 -3.68 -10.70 23.74
C LEU A 70 -3.57 -11.54 25.01
N ASN A 71 -3.67 -10.90 26.19
CA ASN A 71 -3.53 -11.59 27.48
C ASN A 71 -4.87 -11.81 28.19
N THR A 72 -6.01 -11.67 27.49
CA THR A 72 -7.30 -12.09 28.04
C THR A 72 -7.31 -13.61 28.17
N SER A 73 -7.30 -14.11 29.41
CA SER A 73 -7.55 -15.51 29.71
C SER A 73 -9.02 -15.82 29.42
N HIS A 74 -9.30 -16.43 28.27
CA HIS A 74 -10.59 -17.05 28.06
C HIS A 74 -10.66 -18.30 28.94
N PRO A 75 -11.75 -18.52 29.69
CA PRO A 75 -11.96 -19.79 30.36
C PRO A 75 -12.06 -20.86 29.28
N THR A 76 -10.96 -21.58 29.04
CA THR A 76 -10.96 -22.75 28.18
C THR A 76 -11.97 -23.72 28.82
N GLN A 77 -13.07 -24.00 28.12
CA GLN A 77 -13.91 -25.15 28.48
C GLN A 77 -13.02 -26.38 28.39
N THR A 78 -12.56 -26.86 29.54
CA THR A 78 -11.72 -28.06 29.69
C THR A 78 -12.40 -29.28 29.07
N ASP A 79 -13.73 -29.27 29.02
CA ASP A 79 -14.57 -30.30 28.41
C ASP A 79 -14.24 -30.49 26.91
N ILE A 80 -14.00 -29.40 26.17
CA ILE A 80 -13.62 -29.46 24.75
C ILE A 80 -12.22 -30.09 24.60
N LEU A 81 -11.33 -29.83 25.56
CA LEU A 81 -9.98 -30.39 25.56
C LEU A 81 -9.98 -31.90 25.87
N SER A 82 -10.90 -32.37 26.72
CA SER A 82 -11.09 -33.81 26.95
C SER A 82 -11.70 -34.54 25.77
N ASP A 83 -12.48 -33.85 24.93
CA ASP A 83 -13.09 -34.43 23.72
C ASP A 83 -12.13 -34.50 22.52
N LEU A 84 -10.98 -33.83 22.60
CA LEU A 84 -9.98 -33.83 21.54
C LEU A 84 -9.27 -35.22 21.46
N PRO A 85 -9.32 -35.91 20.30
CA PRO A 85 -8.65 -37.20 20.16
C PRO A 85 -7.13 -37.03 20.36
N CYS A 86 -6.58 -37.81 21.29
CA CYS A 86 -5.15 -37.83 21.56
C CYS A 86 -4.41 -38.38 20.34
N LEU A 87 -3.83 -37.48 19.54
CA LEU A 87 -3.03 -37.89 18.38
C LEU A 87 -1.73 -38.54 18.86
N PRO A 88 -1.28 -39.62 18.21
CA PRO A 88 -0.02 -40.26 18.54
C PRO A 88 1.11 -39.23 18.46
N ARG A 89 1.85 -39.09 19.57
CA ARG A 89 2.99 -38.19 19.68
C ARG A 89 4.00 -38.57 18.60
N GLN A 90 4.13 -37.77 17.55
CA GLN A 90 5.23 -37.97 16.60
C GLN A 90 6.54 -37.71 17.33
N PRO A 91 7.56 -38.58 17.17
CA PRO A 91 8.89 -38.32 17.73
C PRO A 91 9.39 -36.98 17.21
N PHE A 92 9.68 -36.05 18.13
CA PHE A 92 10.30 -34.78 17.80
C PHE A 92 11.66 -35.07 17.14
N GLY A 93 11.81 -34.67 15.88
CA GLY A 93 13.06 -34.80 15.12
C GLY A 93 13.07 -35.86 14.01
N LEU A 94 12.00 -36.62 13.79
CA LEU A 94 11.89 -37.44 12.58
C LEU A 94 11.35 -36.58 11.42
N PRO A 95 12.07 -36.48 10.29
CA PRO A 95 11.52 -35.84 9.11
C PRO A 95 10.26 -36.58 8.66
N PRO A 96 9.29 -35.89 8.04
CA PRO A 96 8.12 -36.52 7.46
C PRO A 96 8.57 -37.75 6.65
N GLN A 97 7.90 -38.88 6.86
CA GLN A 97 8.23 -40.19 6.28
C GLN A 97 8.62 -39.99 4.81
N PHE A 98 9.91 -40.14 4.52
CA PHE A 98 10.59 -39.65 3.32
C PHE A 98 9.92 -40.09 2.00
N LEU A 99 9.22 -41.22 2.02
CA LEU A 99 8.45 -41.77 0.89
C LEU A 99 7.20 -40.97 0.48
N ARG A 100 6.70 -40.02 1.30
CA ARG A 100 5.51 -39.21 0.96
C ARG A 100 5.84 -37.83 0.40
N VAL A 101 7.08 -37.36 0.59
CA VAL A 101 7.48 -35.99 0.21
C VAL A 101 8.08 -35.92 -1.19
N GLU A 102 8.69 -36.99 -1.70
CA GLU A 102 9.28 -36.97 -3.05
C GLU A 102 8.24 -36.69 -4.15
N PHE A 103 7.02 -37.24 -4.04
CA PHE A 103 5.92 -36.92 -4.96
C PHE A 103 5.50 -35.43 -4.90
N LEU A 104 5.64 -34.76 -3.75
CA LEU A 104 5.31 -33.34 -3.60
C LEU A 104 6.47 -32.42 -4.02
N VAL A 105 7.72 -32.91 -3.94
CA VAL A 105 8.92 -32.17 -4.35
C VAL A 105 9.14 -32.22 -5.86
N ALA A 106 8.63 -33.25 -6.55
CA ALA A 106 8.63 -33.33 -8.01
C ALA A 106 7.99 -32.09 -8.67
N ASP A 107 6.92 -31.56 -8.06
CA ASP A 107 6.22 -30.37 -8.55
C ASP A 107 6.92 -29.05 -8.18
N ARG A 108 7.94 -29.05 -7.32
CA ARG A 108 8.60 -27.82 -6.86
C ARG A 108 9.33 -27.09 -7.98
N HIS A 109 10.02 -27.82 -8.85
CA HIS A 109 10.73 -27.22 -9.99
C HIS A 109 9.72 -26.69 -11.03
N ILE A 110 8.63 -27.41 -11.26
CA ILE A 110 7.55 -27.01 -12.17
C ILE A 110 6.85 -25.74 -11.65
N TRP A 111 6.50 -25.72 -10.36
CA TRP A 111 5.89 -24.56 -9.71
C TRP A 111 6.83 -23.35 -9.71
N SER A 112 8.10 -23.55 -9.34
CA SER A 112 9.11 -22.48 -9.37
C SER A 112 9.27 -21.92 -10.78
N SER A 113 9.40 -22.77 -11.80
CA SER A 113 9.52 -22.36 -13.20
C SER A 113 8.28 -21.59 -13.67
N THR A 114 7.09 -22.10 -13.39
CA THR A 114 5.82 -21.45 -13.75
C THR A 114 5.68 -20.07 -13.07
N CYS A 115 6.04 -19.96 -11.79
CA CYS A 115 6.05 -18.68 -11.08
C CYS A 115 7.06 -17.70 -11.69
N HIS A 116 8.27 -18.16 -12.02
CA HIS A 116 9.29 -17.31 -12.65
C HIS A 116 8.83 -16.83 -14.03
N GLN A 117 8.27 -17.72 -14.85
CA GLN A 117 7.70 -17.37 -16.16
C GLN A 117 6.53 -16.37 -16.04
N GLY A 118 5.67 -16.53 -15.03
CA GLY A 118 4.60 -15.58 -14.75
C GLY A 118 5.14 -14.20 -14.37
N ILE A 119 6.18 -14.15 -13.53
CA ILE A 119 6.83 -12.90 -13.13
C ILE A 119 7.51 -12.23 -14.32
N THR A 120 8.25 -12.97 -15.16
CA THR A 120 8.89 -12.41 -16.36
C THR A 120 7.87 -11.85 -17.33
N HIS A 121 6.77 -12.58 -17.60
CA HIS A 121 5.71 -12.12 -18.48
C HIS A 121 5.04 -10.84 -17.96
N LEU A 122 4.78 -10.74 -16.66
CA LEU A 122 4.23 -9.52 -16.05
C LEU A 122 5.21 -8.34 -16.16
N GLN A 123 6.51 -8.60 -16.02
CA GLN A 123 7.56 -7.60 -16.17
C GLN A 123 7.64 -7.10 -17.62
N GLU A 124 7.62 -8.00 -18.61
CA GLU A 124 7.60 -7.68 -20.04
C GLU A 124 6.35 -6.87 -20.44
N HIS A 125 5.18 -7.28 -19.95
CA HIS A 125 3.96 -6.51 -20.20
C HIS A 125 4.00 -5.12 -19.54
N ALA A 126 4.66 -4.99 -18.38
CA ALA A 126 4.86 -3.69 -17.75
C ALA A 126 5.86 -2.80 -18.53
N THR A 127 6.94 -3.37 -19.08
CA THR A 127 7.90 -2.61 -19.90
C THR A 127 7.28 -2.18 -21.23
N GLU A 128 6.49 -3.03 -21.89
CA GLU A 128 5.81 -2.67 -23.14
C GLU A 128 4.78 -1.55 -22.93
N ARG A 129 4.00 -1.59 -21.83
CA ARG A 129 3.09 -0.49 -21.48
C ARG A 129 3.82 0.82 -21.23
N ARG A 130 5.02 0.79 -20.64
CA ARG A 130 5.86 2.00 -20.47
C ARG A 130 6.35 2.51 -21.82
N ARG A 131 6.78 1.61 -22.72
CA ARG A 131 7.18 1.95 -24.10
C ARG A 131 6.05 2.61 -24.87
N HIS A 132 4.84 2.03 -24.81
CA HIS A 132 3.64 2.61 -25.41
C HIS A 132 3.25 3.98 -24.84
N ARG A 133 3.48 4.24 -23.55
CA ARG A 133 3.28 5.59 -22.98
C ARG A 133 4.33 6.60 -23.46
N GLY A 134 5.57 6.16 -23.65
CA GLY A 134 6.64 7.01 -24.18
C GLY A 134 6.47 7.34 -25.67
N THR A 135 5.88 6.44 -26.46
CA THR A 135 5.62 6.65 -27.89
C THR A 135 4.28 7.33 -28.18
N ASN A 136 3.24 7.09 -27.37
CA ASN A 136 1.97 7.82 -27.43
C ASN A 136 2.02 9.07 -26.54
N VAL A 137 2.94 9.99 -26.83
CA VAL A 137 2.71 11.40 -26.47
C VAL A 137 1.63 11.90 -27.42
N PRO A 138 0.45 12.35 -26.94
CA PRO A 138 -0.58 12.86 -27.84
C PRO A 138 -0.01 14.08 -28.58
N GLN A 139 0.26 13.95 -29.88
CA GLN A 139 0.53 15.08 -30.78
C GLN A 139 -0.79 15.76 -31.19
N GLY A 140 -1.69 15.93 -30.23
CA GLY A 140 -2.81 16.84 -30.41
C GLY A 140 -2.32 18.28 -30.26
N PRO A 141 -2.99 19.27 -30.86
CA PRO A 141 -2.79 20.66 -30.44
C PRO A 141 -2.89 20.70 -28.91
N PRO A 142 -2.08 21.52 -28.20
CA PRO A 142 -2.20 21.66 -26.75
C PRO A 142 -3.68 21.83 -26.45
N LEU A 143 -4.23 20.97 -25.59
CA LEU A 143 -5.64 21.01 -25.22
C LEU A 143 -5.94 22.47 -24.92
N SER A 144 -6.66 23.12 -25.84
CA SER A 144 -7.14 24.49 -25.64
C SER A 144 -7.80 24.45 -24.29
N CYS A 145 -7.29 25.28 -23.38
CA CYS A 145 -7.75 25.31 -22.00
C CYS A 145 -9.25 25.55 -22.05
N ALA A 146 -10.03 24.47 -21.95
CA ALA A 146 -11.47 24.53 -22.11
C ALA A 146 -11.97 25.24 -20.86
N VAL A 147 -12.28 26.51 -21.01
CA VAL A 147 -12.75 27.34 -19.90
C VAL A 147 -14.23 27.06 -19.74
N TYR A 148 -14.63 26.59 -18.56
CA TYR A 148 -16.01 26.25 -18.24
C TYR A 148 -16.62 27.35 -17.36
N PRO A 149 -17.42 28.28 -17.91
CA PRO A 149 -18.03 29.35 -17.14
C PRO A 149 -19.22 28.84 -16.31
N TYR A 150 -19.33 29.30 -15.06
CA TYR A 150 -20.54 29.18 -14.27
C TYR A 150 -21.37 30.46 -14.31
N THR A 151 -22.63 30.36 -14.76
CA THR A 151 -23.50 31.51 -15.04
C THR A 151 -23.94 32.29 -13.81
N SER A 152 -23.97 31.66 -12.62
CA SER A 152 -24.50 32.32 -11.41
C SER A 152 -23.48 33.21 -10.68
N CYS A 153 -22.17 32.95 -10.81
CA CYS A 153 -21.13 33.73 -10.13
C CYS A 153 -19.98 34.16 -11.06
N GLY A 154 -20.05 33.83 -12.35
CA GLY A 154 -19.07 34.23 -13.36
C GLY A 154 -17.70 33.54 -13.24
N LYS A 155 -17.52 32.58 -12.32
CA LYS A 155 -16.25 31.88 -12.18
C LYS A 155 -15.97 30.98 -13.38
N LEU A 156 -14.71 31.01 -13.80
CA LEU A 156 -14.16 30.22 -14.89
C LEU A 156 -13.41 29.02 -14.31
N CYS A 157 -13.90 27.81 -14.58
CA CYS A 157 -13.25 26.59 -14.13
C CYS A 157 -12.38 26.01 -15.26
N GLY A 158 -11.15 25.58 -14.92
CA GLY A 158 -10.23 24.94 -15.88
C GLY A 158 -10.55 23.49 -16.23
N SER A 159 -11.61 22.92 -15.63
CA SER A 159 -12.13 21.59 -15.97
C SER A 159 -13.63 21.47 -15.64
N ARG A 160 -14.30 20.55 -16.33
CA ARG A 160 -15.71 20.24 -16.11
C ARG A 160 -15.99 19.65 -14.71
N ILE A 161 -15.04 18.89 -14.16
CA ILE A 161 -15.12 18.37 -12.78
C ILE A 161 -15.04 19.53 -11.78
N GLY A 162 -14.12 20.48 -12.02
CA GLY A 162 -14.02 21.70 -11.21
C GLY A 162 -15.31 22.52 -11.22
N LEU A 163 -15.96 22.65 -12.38
CA LEU A 163 -17.27 23.31 -12.50
C LEU A 163 -18.33 22.62 -11.63
N HIS A 164 -18.46 21.30 -11.70
CA HIS A 164 -19.44 20.55 -10.91
C HIS A 164 -19.19 20.66 -9.40
N SER A 165 -17.93 20.58 -8.97
CA SER A 165 -17.57 20.76 -7.57
C SER A 165 -17.85 22.19 -7.09
N HIS A 166 -17.58 23.18 -7.94
CA HIS A 166 -17.89 24.58 -7.65
C HIS A 166 -19.40 24.86 -7.57
N MET A 167 -20.20 24.28 -8.47
CA MET A 167 -21.66 24.34 -8.43
C MET A 167 -22.23 23.79 -7.12
N ALA A 168 -21.61 22.76 -6.56
CA ALA A 168 -22.05 22.15 -5.30
C ALA A 168 -21.82 23.06 -4.07
N MET A 169 -20.87 24.01 -4.14
CA MET A 169 -20.63 24.99 -3.07
C MET A 169 -21.64 26.15 -3.06
N HIS A 170 -22.42 26.32 -4.12
CA HIS A 170 -23.43 27.37 -4.25
C HIS A 170 -24.86 26.88 -4.01
N ARG A 171 -25.03 25.61 -3.60
CA ARG A 171 -26.28 25.07 -3.05
C ARG A 171 -26.33 25.31 -1.56
#